data_AF-A0A099T9L1-F1
#
_entry.id   AF-A0A099T9L1-F1
#
_cell.length_a   1.000
_cell.length_b   1.000
_cell.length_c   1.000
_cell.angle_alpha   90.00
_cell.angle_beta   90.00
_cell.angle_gamma   90.00
#
_symmetry.space_group_name_H-M   'P 1'
#
loop_
_entity.id
_entity.type
_entity.pdbx_description
1 polymer ?
#
loop_
_entity_poly.entity_id
_entity_poly.type
_entity_poly.pdbx_seq_one_letter_code
_entity_poly.pdbx_strand_id
1 'polypeptide(L)'
;MENQEPVVAISDPGEVGRAAHNAGDRAIIQISNVFAWLFPILMVAIVAQVILRQSGFNQAWLDDMQWWLYGAAVLIAIGYAVTTNGHVRVDIFYDNYAPEKQAKIDCFGLVWLFLPFVILCWDLTIHYAIASVAAMEGSSSPNGLHNLWLLKCFMNVSFIFVGAAAWFTYTRRLATLCEPVLWKKLFYAFPSIMFLVNLVVYYASWWFIYFTSEEGTTFRQVTRADYFDEIEWGPFETAPSVAIALVLTLVLIGAARAMAPKS
;
A
#
# COMPACT_ATOMS: atom_id res chain seq x y z
N MET A 1 38.44 26.62 21.62
CA MET A 1 36.99 26.34 21.66
C MET A 1 36.82 25.01 21.00
N GLU A 2 36.69 23.96 21.81
CA GLU A 2 36.56 22.58 21.34
C GLU A 2 35.27 22.49 20.52
N ASN A 3 35.38 22.25 19.21
CA ASN A 3 34.24 21.86 18.39
C ASN A 3 33.84 20.47 18.87
N GLN A 4 32.93 20.41 19.84
CA GLN A 4 32.23 19.17 20.17
C GLN A 4 31.40 18.82 18.94
N GLU A 5 31.89 17.88 18.14
CA GLU A 5 31.07 17.26 17.09
C GLU A 5 29.77 16.80 17.76
N PRO A 6 28.59 17.14 17.20
CA PRO A 6 27.33 16.74 17.78
C PRO A 6 27.34 15.21 17.85
N VAL A 7 27.35 14.66 19.06
CA VAL A 7 27.22 13.23 19.30
C VAL A 7 25.92 12.82 18.61
N VAL A 8 26.04 12.16 17.46
CA VAL A 8 24.89 11.62 16.73
C VAL A 8 24.31 10.55 17.63
N ALA A 9 23.30 10.92 18.42
CA ALA A 9 22.58 9.99 19.26
C ALA A 9 22.02 8.91 18.33
N ILE A 10 22.51 7.67 18.49
CA ILE A 10 21.97 6.50 17.80
C ILE A 10 20.55 6.33 18.34
N SER A 11 19.61 6.94 17.65
CA SER A 11 18.18 6.88 17.93
C SER A 11 17.54 6.05 16.84
N ASP A 12 16.68 5.12 17.25
CA ASP A 12 15.86 4.36 16.32
C ASP A 12 15.01 5.35 15.50
N PRO A 13 15.03 5.30 14.15
CA PRO A 13 14.15 6.12 13.32
C PRO A 13 12.68 6.07 13.74
N GLY A 14 12.21 4.96 14.31
CA GLY A 14 10.85 4.82 14.85
C GLY A 14 10.55 5.67 16.09
N GLU A 15 11.58 6.08 16.82
CA GLU A 15 11.49 6.90 18.04
C GLU A 15 11.63 8.41 17.75
N VAL A 16 12.17 8.78 16.58
CA VAL A 16 12.30 10.18 16.16
C VAL A 16 10.91 10.78 15.96
N GLY A 17 10.60 11.85 16.69
CA GLY A 17 9.30 12.53 16.55
C GLY A 17 8.10 11.75 17.10
N ARG A 18 8.32 10.75 17.97
CA ARG A 18 7.27 9.89 18.52
C ARG A 18 6.09 10.62 19.17
N ALA A 19 6.31 11.82 19.71
CA ALA A 19 5.23 12.67 20.25
C ALA A 19 4.19 13.06 19.19
N ALA A 20 4.60 13.21 17.92
CA ALA A 20 3.72 13.52 16.80
C ALA A 20 3.07 12.27 16.17
N HIS A 21 3.52 11.07 16.51
CA HIS A 21 2.97 9.82 15.97
C HIS A 21 1.59 9.54 16.53
N ASN A 22 0.63 9.38 15.62
CA ASN A 22 -0.72 8.93 15.98
C ASN A 22 -0.71 7.42 16.31
N ALA A 23 -1.83 6.89 16.82
CA ALA A 23 -1.90 5.49 17.23
C ALA A 23 -1.61 4.51 16.06
N GLY A 24 -2.03 4.88 14.84
CA GLY A 24 -1.79 4.10 13.63
C GLY A 24 -0.31 4.01 13.29
N ASP A 25 0.41 5.14 13.27
CA ASP A 25 1.87 5.17 13.05
C ASP A 25 2.60 4.24 14.03
N ARG A 26 2.21 4.26 15.31
CA ARG A 26 2.81 3.40 16.34
C ARG A 26 2.57 1.92 16.07
N ALA A 27 1.36 1.55 15.63
CA ALA A 27 1.05 0.16 15.27
C ALA A 27 1.87 -0.30 14.05
N ILE A 28 2.00 0.54 13.03
CA ILE A 28 2.83 0.25 11.84
C ILE A 28 4.29 0.02 12.26
N ILE A 29 4.85 0.91 13.08
CA ILE A 29 6.23 0.79 13.58
C ILE A 29 6.41 -0.51 14.37
N GLN A 30 5.51 -0.82 15.29
CA GLN A 30 5.59 -2.04 16.11
C GLN A 30 5.57 -3.31 15.25
N ILE A 31 4.61 -3.41 14.32
CA ILE A 31 4.52 -4.55 13.41
C ILE A 31 5.80 -4.65 12.58
N SER A 32 6.29 -3.54 12.04
CA SER A 32 7.49 -3.52 11.22
C SER A 32 8.74 -3.93 11.99
N ASN A 33 8.87 -3.51 13.25
CA ASN A 33 10.00 -3.90 14.11
C ASN A 33 9.99 -5.40 14.42
N VAL A 34 8.81 -6.04 14.50
CA VAL A 34 8.72 -7.50 14.59
C VAL A 34 9.20 -8.16 13.30
N PHE A 35 8.74 -7.67 12.15
CA PHE A 35 9.16 -8.18 10.83
C PHE A 35 10.63 -7.91 10.50
N ALA A 36 11.26 -6.90 11.11
CA ALA A 36 12.68 -6.62 10.93
C ALA A 36 13.59 -7.80 11.36
N TRP A 37 13.12 -8.66 12.28
CA TRP A 37 13.81 -9.90 12.66
C TRP A 37 13.90 -10.94 11.53
N LEU A 38 13.14 -10.78 10.45
CA LEU A 38 13.30 -11.62 9.26
C LEU A 38 14.65 -11.38 8.57
N PHE A 39 15.27 -10.20 8.68
CA PHE A 39 16.58 -9.92 8.07
C PHE A 39 17.74 -10.75 8.68
N PRO A 40 17.94 -10.81 10.00
CA PRO A 40 18.96 -11.70 10.56
C PRO A 40 18.66 -13.18 10.28
N ILE A 41 17.38 -13.60 10.28
CA ILE A 41 17.00 -14.97 9.88
C ILE A 41 17.38 -15.23 8.41
N LEU A 42 17.08 -14.29 7.52
CA LEU A 42 17.47 -14.33 6.11
C LEU A 42 18.99 -14.41 5.95
N MET A 43 19.76 -13.63 6.73
CA MET A 43 21.21 -13.67 6.71
C MET A 43 21.73 -15.07 7.07
N VAL A 44 21.19 -15.68 8.13
CA VAL A 44 21.54 -17.06 8.50
C VAL A 44 21.18 -18.04 7.39
N ALA A 45 20.01 -17.90 6.75
CA ALA A 45 19.59 -18.75 5.63
C ALA A 45 20.54 -18.63 4.42
N ILE A 46 20.95 -17.41 4.06
CA ILE A 46 21.92 -17.15 2.99
C ILE A 46 23.27 -17.81 3.32
N VAL A 47 23.80 -17.57 4.51
CA VAL A 47 25.09 -18.14 4.93
C VAL A 47 25.05 -19.66 4.94
N ALA A 48 23.97 -20.26 5.48
CA ALA A 48 23.77 -21.70 5.48
C ALA A 48 23.76 -22.25 4.05
N GLN A 49 23.04 -21.61 3.13
CA GLN A 49 22.98 -22.04 1.73
C GLN A 49 24.34 -21.94 1.04
N VAL A 50 25.12 -20.89 1.29
CA VAL A 50 26.47 -20.74 0.73
C VAL A 50 27.39 -21.87 1.20
N ILE A 51 27.35 -22.22 2.50
CA ILE A 51 28.15 -23.31 3.07
C ILE A 51 27.74 -24.68 2.49
N LEU A 52 26.44 -24.95 2.40
CA LEU A 52 25.91 -26.19 1.84
C LEU A 52 26.31 -26.34 0.37
N ARG A 53 26.15 -25.26 -0.42
CA ARG A 53 26.53 -25.21 -1.83
C ARG A 53 28.02 -25.47 -2.02
N GLN A 54 28.87 -24.89 -1.17
CA GLN A 54 30.32 -25.13 -1.19
C GLN A 54 30.68 -26.58 -0.84
N SER A 55 29.86 -27.24 -0.03
CA SER A 55 30.01 -28.65 0.34
C SER A 55 29.41 -29.62 -0.68
N GLY A 56 28.93 -29.12 -1.83
CA GLY A 56 28.34 -29.90 -2.92
C GLY A 56 26.86 -30.23 -2.76
N PHE A 57 26.18 -29.70 -1.73
CA PHE A 57 24.76 -29.92 -1.48
C PHE A 57 23.99 -28.61 -1.72
N ASN A 58 23.20 -28.52 -2.80
CA ASN A 58 22.32 -27.36 -3.02
C ASN A 58 20.88 -27.69 -2.63
N GLN A 59 20.26 -26.87 -1.79
CA GLN A 59 18.87 -27.04 -1.35
C GLN A 59 17.97 -25.99 -1.98
N ALA A 60 17.12 -26.39 -2.94
CA ALA A 60 16.26 -25.45 -3.67
C ALA A 60 15.24 -24.76 -2.74
N TRP A 61 14.70 -25.49 -1.76
CA TRP A 61 13.81 -24.89 -0.75
C TRP A 61 14.49 -23.79 0.06
N LEU A 62 15.80 -23.90 0.32
CA LEU A 62 16.51 -22.88 1.08
C LEU A 62 16.72 -21.62 0.24
N ASP A 63 16.90 -21.75 -1.09
CA ASP A 63 16.86 -20.62 -2.02
C ASP A 63 15.47 -19.97 -2.03
N ASP A 64 14.40 -20.75 -2.21
CA ASP A 64 13.03 -20.23 -2.19
C ASP A 64 12.68 -19.51 -0.88
N MET A 65 13.10 -20.08 0.26
CA MET A 65 12.83 -19.48 1.57
C MET A 65 13.50 -18.11 1.73
N GLN A 66 14.69 -17.92 1.15
CA GLN A 66 15.36 -16.61 1.16
C GLN A 66 14.52 -15.56 0.42
N TRP A 67 13.97 -15.92 -0.74
CA TRP A 67 13.10 -15.02 -1.51
C TRP A 67 11.82 -14.67 -0.73
N TRP A 68 11.24 -15.64 -0.02
CA TRP A 68 10.04 -15.42 0.78
C TRP A 68 10.32 -14.52 1.98
N LEU A 69 11.40 -14.79 2.72
CA LEU A 69 11.82 -13.97 3.87
C LEU A 69 12.15 -12.54 3.44
N TYR A 70 12.91 -12.40 2.35
CA TYR A 70 13.27 -11.10 1.80
C TYR A 70 12.04 -10.32 1.33
N GLY A 71 11.17 -10.95 0.52
CA GLY A 71 9.95 -10.34 0.04
C GLY A 71 9.05 -9.89 1.18
N ALA A 72 8.82 -10.74 2.17
CA ALA A 72 7.99 -10.41 3.33
C ALA A 72 8.59 -9.26 4.15
N ALA A 73 9.89 -9.28 4.43
CA ALA A 73 10.58 -8.24 5.18
C ALA A 73 10.52 -6.88 4.46
N VAL A 74 10.82 -6.86 3.16
CA VAL A 74 10.87 -5.62 2.36
C VAL A 74 9.48 -5.01 2.19
N LEU A 75 8.46 -5.81 1.93
CA LEU A 75 7.09 -5.30 1.76
C LEU A 75 6.57 -4.61 3.02
N ILE A 76 6.87 -5.15 4.21
CA ILE A 76 6.54 -4.49 5.48
C ILE A 76 7.46 -3.29 5.74
N ALA A 77 8.74 -3.38 5.39
CA ALA A 77 9.69 -2.28 5.54
C ALA A 77 9.30 -1.02 4.73
N ILE A 78 8.58 -1.16 3.61
CA ILE A 78 8.01 -0.01 2.89
C ILE A 78 7.05 0.77 3.81
N GLY A 79 6.17 0.09 4.53
CA GLY A 79 5.25 0.73 5.49
C GLY A 79 6.01 1.45 6.59
N TYR A 80 7.06 0.83 7.15
CA TYR A 80 7.96 1.46 8.12
C TYR A 80 8.59 2.74 7.57
N ALA A 81 9.16 2.67 6.37
CA ALA A 81 9.87 3.78 5.76
C ALA A 81 8.93 4.93 5.36
N VAL A 82 7.66 4.65 5.05
CA VAL A 82 6.65 5.71 4.84
C VAL A 82 6.38 6.42 6.16
N THR A 83 6.19 5.68 7.25
CA THR A 83 5.85 6.24 8.56
C THR A 83 7.01 7.00 9.22
N THR A 84 8.25 6.53 9.09
CA THR A 84 9.45 7.13 9.69
C THR A 84 10.17 8.11 8.78
N ASN A 85 9.65 8.32 7.56
CA ASN A 85 10.30 9.12 6.54
C ASN A 85 11.70 8.61 6.12
N GLY A 86 11.92 7.29 6.22
CA GLY A 86 13.19 6.64 5.90
C GLY A 86 13.43 6.37 4.41
N HIS A 87 12.59 6.92 3.53
CA HIS A 87 12.81 6.81 2.09
C HIS A 87 13.96 7.71 1.64
N VAL A 88 14.77 7.23 0.70
CA VAL A 88 15.79 8.05 0.06
C VAL A 88 15.08 9.12 -0.77
N ARG A 89 15.19 10.37 -0.32
CA ARG A 89 14.66 11.55 -1.00
C ARG A 89 15.82 12.41 -1.50
N VAL A 90 15.63 13.07 -2.64
CA VAL A 90 16.60 14.03 -3.18
C VAL A 90 16.15 15.42 -2.73
N ASP A 91 16.53 15.81 -1.51
CA ASP A 91 15.88 16.89 -0.76
C ASP A 91 16.59 18.26 -0.76
N ILE A 92 17.36 18.58 -1.81
CA ILE A 92 18.13 19.86 -1.87
C ILE A 92 17.24 21.10 -1.65
N PHE A 93 16.03 21.10 -2.22
CA PHE A 93 15.08 22.22 -2.06
C PHE A 93 14.10 22.01 -0.91
N TYR A 94 13.81 20.76 -0.54
CA TYR A 94 12.82 20.40 0.46
C TYR A 94 13.27 20.80 1.87
N ASP A 95 14.55 20.59 2.18
CA ASP A 95 15.13 20.89 3.50
C ASP A 95 15.09 22.38 3.85
N ASN A 96 15.10 23.25 2.83
CA ASN A 96 15.05 24.70 2.98
C ASN A 96 13.63 25.27 3.07
N TYR A 97 12.60 24.43 2.93
CA TYR A 97 11.21 24.88 2.97
C TYR A 97 10.66 24.96 4.40
N ALA A 98 9.77 25.93 4.63
CA ALA A 98 9.04 26.03 5.89
C ALA A 98 8.23 24.74 6.17
N PRO A 99 8.01 24.37 7.44
CA PRO A 99 7.30 23.14 7.83
C PRO A 99 5.93 22.97 7.16
N GLU A 100 5.20 24.06 6.94
CA GLU A 100 3.91 24.03 6.24
C GLU A 100 4.05 23.64 4.76
N LYS A 101 5.08 24.14 4.06
CA LYS A 101 5.30 23.81 2.65
C LYS A 101 5.76 22.36 2.51
N GLN A 102 6.61 21.89 3.42
CA GLN A 102 6.99 20.49 3.54
C GLN A 102 5.76 19.59 3.74
N ALA A 103 4.88 19.92 4.69
CA ALA A 103 3.66 19.17 4.95
C ALA A 103 2.70 19.14 3.75
N LYS A 104 2.59 20.24 2.98
CA LYS A 104 1.78 20.28 1.75
C LYS A 104 2.33 19.33 0.68
N ILE A 105 3.65 19.33 0.46
CA ILE A 105 4.32 18.45 -0.50
C ILE A 105 4.16 16.99 -0.08
N ASP A 106 4.42 16.68 1.20
CA ASP A 106 4.25 15.33 1.76
C ASP A 106 2.80 14.85 1.60
N CYS A 107 1.81 15.69 1.95
CA CYS A 107 0.41 15.33 1.80
C CYS A 107 0.08 15.03 0.33
N PHE A 108 0.47 15.92 -0.58
CA PHE A 108 0.25 15.73 -2.02
C PHE A 108 0.89 14.42 -2.52
N GLY A 109 2.18 14.21 -2.25
CA GLY A 109 2.89 12.99 -2.67
C GLY A 109 2.25 11.72 -2.12
N LEU A 110 1.80 11.73 -0.87
CA LEU A 110 1.16 10.57 -0.24
C LEU A 110 -0.19 10.24 -0.86
N VAL A 111 -1.10 11.21 -1.03
CA VAL A 111 -2.51 10.91 -1.40
C VAL A 111 -2.85 11.17 -2.86
N TRP A 112 -2.00 11.86 -3.63
CA TRP A 112 -2.21 12.03 -5.07
C TRP A 112 -1.40 11.04 -5.90
N LEU A 113 -0.27 10.56 -5.37
CA LEU A 113 0.66 9.72 -6.13
C LEU A 113 0.84 8.34 -5.50
N PHE A 114 1.26 8.28 -4.23
CA PHE A 114 1.63 7.01 -3.61
C PHE A 114 0.44 6.13 -3.25
N LEU A 115 -0.57 6.66 -2.55
CA LEU A 115 -1.75 5.92 -2.16
C LEU A 115 -2.57 5.37 -3.35
N PRO A 116 -2.85 6.11 -4.44
CA PRO A 116 -3.55 5.52 -5.58
C PRO A 116 -2.70 4.46 -6.29
N PHE A 117 -1.37 4.62 -6.32
CA PHE A 117 -0.46 3.59 -6.82
C PHE A 117 -0.52 2.30 -5.97
N VAL A 118 -0.54 2.42 -4.63
CA VAL A 118 -0.66 1.26 -3.74
C VAL A 118 -2.00 0.55 -3.92
N ILE A 119 -3.09 1.31 -4.08
CA ILE A 119 -4.43 0.75 -4.37
C ILE A 119 -4.42 0.01 -5.72
N LEU A 120 -3.80 0.59 -6.75
CA LEU A 120 -3.67 -0.04 -8.07
C LEU A 120 -2.87 -1.34 -8.01
N CYS A 121 -1.74 -1.34 -7.30
CA CYS A 121 -0.93 -2.55 -7.09
C CYS A 121 -1.77 -3.65 -6.42
N TRP A 122 -2.50 -3.31 -5.35
CA TRP A 122 -3.37 -4.26 -4.65
C TRP A 122 -4.43 -4.85 -5.58
N ASP A 123 -5.13 -3.99 -6.34
CA ASP A 123 -6.18 -4.40 -7.28
C ASP A 123 -5.66 -5.34 -8.38
N LEU A 124 -4.47 -5.07 -8.92
CA LEU A 124 -3.85 -5.96 -9.90
C LEU A 124 -3.43 -7.28 -9.25
N THR A 125 -2.76 -7.23 -8.09
CA THR A 125 -2.15 -8.41 -7.50
C THR A 125 -3.13 -9.38 -6.84
N ILE A 126 -4.35 -8.93 -6.51
CA ILE A 126 -5.33 -9.80 -5.84
C ILE A 126 -5.78 -10.94 -6.77
N HIS A 127 -5.98 -10.64 -8.07
CA HIS A 127 -6.35 -11.65 -9.07
C HIS A 127 -5.25 -12.70 -9.26
N TYR A 128 -3.98 -12.26 -9.26
CA TYR A 128 -2.83 -13.18 -9.30
C TYR A 128 -2.75 -14.07 -8.06
N ALA A 129 -3.06 -13.54 -6.87
CA ALA A 129 -3.07 -14.34 -5.66
C ALA A 129 -4.20 -15.37 -5.68
N ILE A 130 -5.42 -14.97 -6.08
CA ILE A 130 -6.56 -15.89 -6.19
C ILE A 130 -6.26 -17.02 -7.19
N ALA A 131 -5.73 -16.69 -8.37
CA ALA A 131 -5.35 -17.68 -9.37
C ALA A 131 -4.26 -18.64 -8.87
N SER A 132 -3.28 -18.11 -8.13
CA SER A 132 -2.20 -18.90 -7.52
C SER A 132 -2.71 -19.89 -6.47
N VAL A 133 -3.65 -19.46 -5.63
CA VAL A 133 -4.32 -20.32 -4.64
C VAL A 133 -5.11 -21.42 -5.34
N ALA A 134 -5.91 -21.06 -6.37
CA ALA A 134 -6.69 -22.03 -7.13
C ALA A 134 -5.80 -23.07 -7.85
N ALA A 135 -4.62 -22.66 -8.31
CA ALA A 135 -3.63 -23.54 -8.93
C ALA A 135 -2.79 -24.34 -7.93
N MET A 136 -2.94 -24.10 -6.62
CA MET A 136 -2.06 -24.64 -5.56
C MET A 136 -0.57 -24.46 -5.92
N GLU A 137 -0.22 -23.26 -6.39
CA GLU A 137 1.09 -22.98 -6.97
C GLU A 137 2.22 -23.28 -5.99
N GLY A 138 3.26 -23.96 -6.47
CA GLY A 138 4.47 -24.28 -5.73
C GLY A 138 5.72 -23.90 -6.51
N SER A 139 6.87 -24.12 -5.89
CA SER A 139 8.16 -23.93 -6.56
C SER A 139 8.28 -24.75 -7.84
N SER A 140 9.00 -24.20 -8.83
CA SER A 140 9.36 -24.92 -10.06
C SER A 140 10.37 -26.04 -9.80
N SER A 141 11.05 -26.01 -8.65
CA SER A 141 12.00 -27.03 -8.24
C SER A 141 11.29 -28.17 -7.49
N PRO A 142 11.56 -29.44 -7.82
CA PRO A 142 10.97 -30.58 -7.10
C PRO A 142 11.28 -30.61 -5.60
N ASN A 143 12.42 -30.03 -5.21
CA ASN A 143 12.86 -29.89 -3.81
C ASN A 143 12.69 -28.43 -3.30
N GLY A 144 11.77 -27.66 -3.88
CA GLY A 144 11.51 -26.26 -3.52
C GLY A 144 10.40 -26.11 -2.47
N LEU A 145 10.13 -24.88 -2.05
CA LEU A 145 8.97 -24.62 -1.19
C LEU A 145 7.67 -24.80 -1.98
N HIS A 146 6.81 -25.66 -1.46
CA HIS A 146 5.43 -25.78 -1.91
C HIS A 146 4.61 -24.61 -1.34
N ASN A 147 3.46 -24.32 -1.94
CA ASN A 147 2.54 -23.25 -1.52
C ASN A 147 3.05 -21.82 -1.72
N LEU A 148 3.66 -21.53 -2.89
CA LEU A 148 4.07 -20.19 -3.31
C LEU A 148 2.93 -19.16 -3.26
N TRP A 149 1.69 -19.62 -3.39
CA TRP A 149 0.49 -18.80 -3.21
C TRP A 149 0.45 -18.08 -1.86
N LEU A 150 1.07 -18.63 -0.80
CA LEU A 150 1.14 -17.98 0.51
C LEU A 150 1.86 -16.62 0.44
N LEU A 151 2.96 -16.55 -0.31
CA LEU A 151 3.72 -15.32 -0.51
C LEU A 151 2.90 -14.30 -1.31
N LYS A 152 2.17 -14.74 -2.35
CA LYS A 152 1.30 -13.85 -3.15
C LYS A 152 0.12 -13.31 -2.35
N CYS A 153 -0.45 -14.11 -1.45
CA CYS A 153 -1.44 -13.66 -0.48
C CYS A 153 -0.84 -12.64 0.49
N PHE A 154 0.35 -12.94 1.04
CA PHE A 154 1.05 -12.03 1.95
C PHE A 154 1.38 -10.68 1.30
N MET A 155 1.76 -10.69 0.02
CA MET A 155 1.98 -9.48 -0.76
C MET A 155 0.74 -8.57 -0.81
N ASN A 156 -0.44 -9.14 -1.05
CA ASN A 156 -1.68 -8.38 -1.03
C ASN A 156 -2.00 -7.81 0.35
N VAL A 157 -1.79 -8.58 1.42
CA VAL A 157 -1.94 -8.09 2.80
C VAL A 157 -0.97 -6.94 3.08
N SER A 158 0.24 -7.01 2.55
CA SER A 158 1.25 -5.97 2.71
C SER A 158 0.89 -4.68 1.98
N PHE A 159 0.24 -4.72 0.81
CA PHE A 159 -0.26 -3.50 0.18
C PHE A 159 -1.33 -2.80 1.00
N ILE A 160 -2.21 -3.55 1.68
CA ILE A 160 -3.18 -2.98 2.63
C ILE A 160 -2.44 -2.32 3.80
N PHE A 161 -1.41 -2.99 4.33
CA PHE A 161 -0.57 -2.44 5.39
C PHE A 161 0.14 -1.14 4.98
N VAL A 162 0.72 -1.11 3.78
CA VAL A 162 1.37 0.09 3.22
C VAL A 162 0.36 1.22 2.96
N GLY A 163 -0.83 0.89 2.46
CA GLY A 163 -1.92 1.86 2.28
C GLY A 163 -2.37 2.47 3.62
N ALA A 164 -2.46 1.66 4.67
CA ALA A 164 -2.74 2.12 6.02
C ALA A 164 -1.61 3.03 6.56
N ALA A 165 -0.35 2.65 6.36
CA ALA A 165 0.81 3.47 6.74
C ALA A 165 0.82 4.83 6.03
N ALA A 166 0.51 4.85 4.74
CA ALA A 166 0.36 6.09 3.96
C ALA A 166 -0.79 6.95 4.49
N TRP A 167 -1.94 6.35 4.81
CA TRP A 167 -3.08 7.06 5.38
C TRP A 167 -2.77 7.67 6.75
N PHE A 168 -2.17 6.91 7.67
CA PHE A 168 -1.81 7.41 9.00
C PHE A 168 -0.78 8.54 8.92
N THR A 169 0.25 8.36 8.09
CA THR A 169 1.28 9.39 7.86
C THR A 169 0.66 10.65 7.26
N TYR A 170 -0.22 10.49 6.27
CA TYR A 170 -0.97 11.59 5.66
C TYR A 170 -1.81 12.34 6.70
N THR A 171 -2.57 11.63 7.55
CA THR A 171 -3.39 12.31 8.57
C THR A 171 -2.55 13.06 9.60
N ARG A 172 -1.37 12.55 9.95
CA ARG A 172 -0.39 13.25 10.80
C ARG A 172 0.13 14.52 10.12
N ARG A 173 0.52 14.44 8.84
CA ARG A 173 1.01 15.61 8.07
C ARG A 173 -0.08 16.65 7.84
N LEU A 174 -1.32 16.21 7.61
CA LEU A 174 -2.48 17.09 7.46
C LEU A 174 -2.76 17.87 8.75
N ALA A 175 -2.53 17.27 9.92
CA ALA A 175 -2.71 17.92 11.22
C ALA A 175 -1.79 19.14 11.40
N THR A 176 -0.66 19.21 10.69
CA THR A 176 0.22 20.40 10.65
C THR A 176 -0.40 21.56 9.86
N LEU A 177 -1.31 21.28 8.93
CA LEU A 177 -1.94 22.27 8.05
C LEU A 177 -3.33 22.69 8.53
N CYS A 178 -4.11 21.75 9.04
CA CYS A 178 -5.48 21.99 9.48
C CYS A 178 -5.95 20.87 10.42
N GLU A 179 -7.00 21.14 11.21
CA GLU A 179 -7.62 20.10 12.02
C GLU A 179 -8.10 18.92 11.14
N PRO A 180 -7.63 17.68 11.40
CA PRO A 180 -7.84 16.55 10.52
C PRO A 180 -9.24 15.93 10.73
N VAL A 181 -10.29 16.69 10.45
CA VAL A 181 -11.68 16.23 10.41
C VAL A 181 -11.93 15.36 9.18
N LEU A 182 -12.90 14.44 9.26
CA LEU A 182 -13.14 13.41 8.24
C LEU A 182 -13.32 14.00 6.84
N TRP A 183 -14.15 15.03 6.67
CA TRP A 183 -14.38 15.62 5.35
C TRP A 183 -13.12 16.26 4.75
N LYS A 184 -12.24 16.87 5.56
CA LYS A 184 -10.96 17.41 5.09
C LYS A 184 -10.02 16.28 4.67
N LYS A 185 -9.94 15.20 5.45
CA LYS A 185 -9.16 14.00 5.07
C LYS A 185 -9.60 13.48 3.71
N LEU A 186 -10.91 13.34 3.50
CA LEU A 186 -11.45 12.86 2.22
C LEU A 186 -11.23 13.85 1.08
N PHE A 187 -11.39 15.15 1.33
CA PHE A 187 -11.23 16.19 0.32
C PHE A 187 -9.78 16.33 -0.18
N TYR A 188 -8.81 16.37 0.72
CA TYR A 188 -7.40 16.48 0.32
C TYR A 188 -6.88 15.19 -0.34
N ALA A 189 -7.45 14.03 0.03
CA ALA A 189 -7.18 12.72 -0.59
C ALA A 189 -8.09 12.39 -1.78
N PHE A 190 -8.71 13.40 -2.41
CA PHE A 190 -9.74 13.21 -3.43
C PHE A 190 -9.38 12.19 -4.52
N PRO A 191 -8.20 12.22 -5.17
CA PRO A 191 -7.90 11.23 -6.23
C PRO A 191 -7.84 9.80 -5.71
N SER A 192 -7.21 9.58 -4.55
CA SER A 192 -7.14 8.26 -3.92
C SER A 192 -8.51 7.73 -3.54
N ILE A 193 -9.34 8.58 -2.92
CA ILE A 193 -10.69 8.19 -2.48
C ILE A 193 -11.58 7.94 -3.70
N MET A 194 -11.52 8.80 -4.71
CA MET A 194 -12.27 8.61 -5.96
C MET A 194 -11.87 7.30 -6.65
N PHE A 195 -10.58 6.98 -6.69
CA PHE A 195 -10.09 5.73 -7.27
C PHE A 195 -10.59 4.51 -6.47
N LEU A 196 -10.54 4.57 -5.13
CA LEU A 196 -11.08 3.52 -4.28
C LEU A 196 -12.60 3.34 -4.45
N VAL A 197 -13.35 4.44 -4.50
CA VAL A 197 -14.79 4.42 -4.75
C VAL A 197 -15.09 3.85 -6.15
N ASN A 198 -14.28 4.20 -7.16
CA ASN A 198 -14.40 3.61 -8.50
C ASN A 198 -14.21 2.09 -8.48
N LEU A 199 -13.21 1.58 -7.76
CA LEU A 199 -13.04 0.12 -7.62
C LEU A 199 -14.26 -0.53 -6.95
N VAL A 200 -14.77 0.07 -5.88
CA VAL A 200 -15.98 -0.44 -5.20
C VAL A 200 -17.18 -0.47 -6.14
N VAL A 201 -17.43 0.62 -6.86
CA VAL A 201 -18.53 0.71 -7.84
C VAL A 201 -18.33 -0.29 -8.96
N TYR A 202 -17.13 -0.37 -9.52
CA TYR A 202 -16.79 -1.28 -10.60
C TYR A 202 -17.05 -2.74 -10.21
N TYR A 203 -16.50 -3.20 -9.09
CA TYR A 203 -16.71 -4.59 -8.64
C TYR A 203 -18.13 -4.86 -8.17
N ALA A 204 -18.79 -3.90 -7.51
CA ALA A 204 -20.20 -4.06 -7.14
C ALA A 204 -21.08 -4.22 -8.39
N SER A 205 -20.85 -3.41 -9.41
CA SER A 205 -21.57 -3.50 -10.69
C SER A 205 -21.25 -4.82 -11.40
N TRP A 206 -19.98 -5.23 -11.38
CA TRP A 206 -19.53 -6.47 -11.99
C TRP A 206 -20.19 -7.70 -11.36
N TRP A 207 -20.19 -7.78 -10.02
CA TRP A 207 -20.86 -8.87 -9.30
C TRP A 207 -22.38 -8.84 -9.49
N PHE A 208 -22.98 -7.66 -9.49
CA PHE A 208 -24.41 -7.50 -9.75
C PHE A 208 -24.80 -8.04 -11.14
N ILE A 209 -24.03 -7.68 -12.17
CA ILE A 209 -24.26 -8.18 -13.54
C ILE A 209 -24.03 -9.70 -13.59
N TYR A 210 -22.96 -10.22 -12.97
CA TYR A 210 -22.70 -11.66 -12.94
C TYR A 210 -23.86 -12.44 -12.31
N PHE A 211 -24.42 -11.98 -11.19
CA PHE A 211 -25.53 -12.67 -10.52
C PHE A 211 -26.89 -12.50 -11.21
N THR A 212 -27.05 -11.52 -12.08
CA THR A 212 -28.29 -11.28 -12.85
C THR A 212 -28.23 -11.84 -14.26
N SER A 213 -27.05 -12.27 -14.71
CA SER A 213 -26.83 -12.89 -16.01
C SER A 213 -27.31 -14.34 -16.06
N GLU A 214 -27.54 -14.86 -17.27
CA GLU A 214 -27.96 -16.24 -17.49
C GLU A 214 -26.93 -17.25 -16.94
N GLU A 215 -27.43 -18.40 -16.46
CA GLU A 215 -26.59 -19.49 -15.96
C GLU A 215 -25.64 -19.97 -17.07
N GLY A 216 -24.33 -19.99 -16.77
CA GLY A 216 -23.28 -20.36 -17.73
C GLY A 216 -22.55 -19.19 -18.38
N THR A 217 -22.91 -17.94 -18.06
CA THR A 217 -22.14 -16.77 -18.50
C THR A 217 -20.71 -16.78 -17.95
N THR A 218 -19.74 -16.56 -18.85
CA THR A 218 -18.32 -16.58 -18.49
C THR A 218 -17.89 -15.20 -17.95
N PHE A 219 -16.93 -15.14 -17.02
CA PHE A 219 -16.39 -13.89 -16.47
C PHE A 219 -15.97 -12.86 -17.54
N ARG A 220 -15.42 -13.32 -18.67
CA ARG A 220 -15.05 -12.48 -19.81
C ARG A 220 -16.24 -11.82 -20.51
N GLN A 221 -17.41 -12.46 -20.49
CA GLN A 221 -18.62 -11.90 -21.10
C GLN A 221 -19.18 -10.78 -20.21
N VAL A 222 -19.14 -10.94 -18.88
CA VAL A 222 -19.55 -9.88 -17.94
C VAL A 222 -18.73 -8.60 -18.12
N THR A 223 -17.41 -8.73 -18.29
CA THR A 223 -16.53 -7.57 -18.55
C THR A 223 -16.77 -6.88 -19.90
N ARG A 224 -17.57 -7.49 -20.78
CA ARG A 224 -17.95 -6.95 -22.10
C ARG A 224 -19.41 -6.48 -22.14
N ALA A 225 -20.08 -6.42 -21.00
CA ALA A 225 -21.41 -5.85 -20.93
C ALA A 225 -21.33 -4.35 -21.24
N ASP A 226 -22.36 -3.81 -21.91
CA ASP A 226 -22.46 -2.40 -22.34
C ASP A 226 -22.19 -1.39 -21.21
N TYR A 227 -22.42 -1.78 -19.95
CA TYR A 227 -22.13 -0.96 -18.77
C TYR A 227 -20.63 -0.68 -18.57
N PHE A 228 -19.75 -1.57 -19.04
CA PHE A 228 -18.30 -1.40 -18.95
C PHE A 228 -17.70 -0.76 -20.19
N ASP A 229 -18.50 -0.56 -21.24
CA ASP A 229 -18.08 0.21 -22.41
C ASP A 229 -18.05 1.71 -22.09
N GLU A 230 -17.26 2.45 -22.84
CA GLU A 230 -17.08 3.88 -22.64
C GLU A 230 -18.33 4.63 -23.09
N ILE A 231 -18.83 5.52 -22.23
CA ILE A 231 -19.89 6.45 -22.62
C ILE A 231 -19.22 7.72 -23.16
N GLU A 232 -19.63 8.13 -24.36
CA GLU A 232 -19.30 9.42 -24.92
C GLU A 232 -19.98 10.53 -24.09
N TRP A 233 -19.19 11.34 -23.40
CA TRP A 233 -19.66 12.52 -22.68
C TRP A 233 -18.99 13.78 -23.23
N GLY A 234 -19.59 14.36 -24.27
CA GLY A 234 -19.00 15.50 -24.97
C GLY A 234 -17.67 15.11 -25.63
N PRO A 235 -16.54 15.78 -25.37
CA PRO A 235 -15.24 15.41 -25.94
C PRO A 235 -14.50 14.31 -25.15
N PHE A 236 -15.08 13.75 -24.08
CA PHE A 236 -14.44 12.77 -23.21
C PHE A 236 -15.17 11.44 -23.25
N GLU A 237 -14.44 10.35 -23.48
CA GLU A 237 -14.92 8.97 -23.33
C GLU A 237 -14.63 8.53 -21.90
N THR A 238 -15.67 8.19 -21.13
CA THR A 238 -15.52 7.78 -19.73
C THR A 238 -16.37 6.56 -19.40
N ALA A 239 -15.80 5.60 -18.69
CA ALA A 239 -16.55 4.46 -18.19
C ALA A 239 -17.64 4.92 -17.17
N PRO A 240 -18.87 4.36 -17.22
CA PRO A 240 -19.96 4.70 -16.30
C PRO A 240 -19.57 4.62 -14.82
N SER A 241 -18.73 3.64 -14.47
CA SER A 241 -18.24 3.45 -13.11
C SER A 241 -17.47 4.67 -12.60
N VAL A 242 -16.70 5.34 -13.47
CA VAL A 242 -15.90 6.52 -13.12
C VAL A 242 -16.80 7.72 -12.85
N ALA A 243 -17.83 7.94 -13.69
CA ALA A 243 -18.79 9.02 -13.50
C ALA A 243 -19.58 8.83 -12.20
N ILE A 244 -20.06 7.61 -11.92
CA ILE A 244 -20.75 7.27 -10.68
C ILE A 244 -19.82 7.47 -9.48
N ALA A 245 -18.57 7.01 -9.58
CA ALA A 245 -17.61 7.15 -8.50
C ALA A 245 -17.27 8.62 -8.18
N LEU A 246 -17.18 9.48 -9.20
CA LEU A 246 -16.99 10.91 -9.02
C LEU A 246 -18.14 11.53 -8.20
N VAL A 247 -19.38 11.26 -8.60
CA VAL A 247 -20.58 11.75 -7.90
C VAL A 247 -20.64 11.22 -6.48
N LEU A 248 -20.46 9.91 -6.29
CA LEU A 248 -20.47 9.28 -4.96
C LEU A 248 -19.37 9.84 -4.06
N THR A 249 -18.18 10.10 -4.58
CA THR A 249 -17.07 10.70 -3.82
C THR A 249 -17.44 12.10 -3.34
N LEU A 250 -18.04 12.92 -4.20
CA LEU A 250 -18.52 14.25 -3.82
C LEU A 250 -19.63 14.18 -2.77
N VAL A 251 -20.57 13.24 -2.91
CA VAL A 251 -21.64 12.99 -1.93
C VAL A 251 -21.06 12.55 -0.59
N LEU A 252 -20.09 11.63 -0.58
CA LEU A 252 -19.42 11.16 0.63
C LEU A 252 -18.71 12.31 1.37
N ILE A 253 -18.00 13.18 0.64
CA ILE A 253 -17.35 14.36 1.21
C ILE A 253 -18.40 15.33 1.77
N GLY A 254 -19.48 15.57 1.03
CA GLY A 254 -20.59 16.43 1.45
C GLY A 254 -21.30 15.92 2.71
N ALA A 255 -21.60 14.63 2.76
CA ALA A 255 -22.19 13.96 3.92
C ALA A 255 -21.25 14.02 5.14
N ALA A 256 -19.97 13.73 4.94
CA ALA A 256 -18.96 13.84 6.00
C ALA A 256 -18.83 15.27 6.52
N ARG A 257 -19.01 16.28 5.67
CA ARG A 257 -19.03 17.70 6.08
C ARG A 257 -20.30 18.05 6.84
N ALA A 258 -21.46 17.53 6.43
CA ALA A 258 -22.74 17.77 7.09
C ALA A 258 -22.82 17.14 8.50
N MET A 259 -22.18 15.98 8.68
CA MET A 259 -22.07 15.30 9.98
C MET A 259 -20.98 15.87 10.88
N ALA A 260 -20.10 16.72 10.37
CA ALA A 260 -19.04 17.31 11.18
C ALA A 260 -19.65 18.25 12.23
N PRO A 261 -19.23 18.15 13.50
CA PRO A 261 -19.65 19.11 14.51
C PRO A 261 -19.27 20.52 14.03
N LYS A 262 -20.22 21.45 14.09
CA LYS A 262 -19.94 22.86 13.78
C LYS A 262 -19.02 23.39 14.88
N SER A 263 -17.74 23.51 14.56
CA SER A 263 -16.75 24.26 15.34
C SER A 263 -17.01 25.75 15.20
#